data_AF-A0A5Q6S0B7-F1
#
_entry.id   AF-A0A5Q6S0B7-F1
#
_cell.length_a   1.000
_cell.length_b   1.000
_cell.length_c   1.000
_cell.angle_alpha   90.00
_cell.angle_beta   90.00
_cell.angle_gamma   90.00
#
_symmetry.space_group_name_H-M   'P 1'
#
loop_
_entity.id
_entity.type
_entity.pdbx_description
1 polymer ?
#
loop_
_entity_poly.entity_id
_entity_poly.type
_entity_poly.pdbx_seq_one_letter_code
_entity_poly.pdbx_strand_id
1 'polypeptide(L)' 'MTDGVLSDVSRSALHDRGLDVLARPDGSIALRGEFTGLAELNDVIFALEDFGLGLVSVHQIP' A
#
# COMPACT_ATOMS: atom_id res chain seq x y z
N MET A 1 17.04 -4.04 10.66
CA MET A 1 16.72 -4.96 9.55
C MET A 1 15.24 -4.85 9.28
N THR A 2 14.83 -4.15 8.23
CA THR A 2 13.43 -4.09 7.73
C THR A 2 13.16 -5.17 6.68
N ASP A 3 14.01 -6.20 6.63
CA ASP A 3 13.82 -7.40 5.83
C ASP A 3 12.60 -8.16 6.35
N GLY A 4 11.49 -8.17 5.61
CA GLY A 4 10.50 -9.23 5.77
C GLY A 4 9.04 -8.87 5.57
N VAL A 5 8.64 -7.60 5.53
CA VAL A 5 7.20 -7.29 5.44
C VAL A 5 6.70 -7.23 3.99
N LEU A 6 7.53 -6.73 3.06
CA LEU A 6 7.20 -6.66 1.64
C LEU A 6 8.43 -6.93 0.78
N SER A 7 8.29 -7.74 -0.26
CA SER A 7 9.36 -7.97 -1.24
C SER A 7 9.67 -6.68 -2.02
N ASP A 8 10.90 -6.55 -2.52
CA ASP A 8 11.29 -5.40 -3.34
C ASP A 8 10.48 -5.32 -4.65
N VAL A 9 10.08 -6.48 -5.19
CA VAL A 9 9.22 -6.55 -6.37
C VAL A 9 7.84 -5.95 -6.08
N SER A 10 7.23 -6.34 -4.96
CA SER A 10 5.94 -5.78 -4.52
C SER A 10 6.05 -4.29 -4.23
N ARG A 11 7.17 -3.83 -3.64
CA ARG A 11 7.42 -2.41 -3.39
C ARG A 11 7.51 -1.62 -4.69
N SER A 12 8.24 -2.12 -5.69
CA SER A 12 8.32 -1.50 -7.01
C SER A 12 6.95 -1.42 -7.70
N ALA A 13 6.17 -2.50 -7.64
CA ALA A 13 4.86 -2.56 -8.28
C ALA A 13 3.81 -1.65 -7.62
N LEU A 14 3.95 -1.33 -6.33
CA LEU A 14 3.15 -0.32 -5.64
C LEU A 14 3.59 1.10 -6.02
N HIS A 15 4.90 1.33 -6.11
CA HIS A 15 5.44 2.62 -6.54
C HIS A 15 5.04 2.97 -7.98
N ASP A 16 5.04 2.01 -8.91
CA ASP A 16 4.59 2.21 -10.29
C ASP A 16 3.09 2.57 -10.37
N ARG A 17 2.32 2.28 -9.33
CA ARG A 17 0.92 2.70 -9.14
C ARG A 17 0.77 4.02 -8.40
N GLY A 18 1.86 4.74 -8.12
CA GLY A 18 1.85 6.01 -7.40
C GLY A 18 1.67 5.87 -5.88
N LEU A 19 2.01 4.70 -5.31
CA LEU A 19 1.91 4.44 -3.88
C LEU A 19 3.29 4.41 -3.22
N ASP A 20 3.49 5.30 -2.25
CA ASP A 20 4.63 5.27 -1.35
C ASP A 20 4.41 4.22 -0.26
N VAL A 21 5.38 3.33 -0.11
CA VAL A 21 5.37 2.26 0.90
C VAL A 21 6.16 2.70 2.13
N LEU A 22 5.48 2.83 3.26
CA LEU A 22 6.05 3.19 4.55
C LEU A 22 6.00 1.98 5.49
N ALA A 23 7.15 1.34 5.71
CA ALA A 23 7.27 0.26 6.70
C ALA A 23 7.33 0.85 8.12
N ARG A 24 6.49 0.36 9.02
CA ARG A 24 6.47 0.76 10.43
C ARG A 24 7.26 -0.22 11.30
N PRO A 25 7.82 0.22 12.45
CA PRO A 25 8.56 -0.66 13.36
C PRO A 25 7.74 -1.81 13.95
N ASP A 26 6.40 -1.67 13.99
CA ASP A 26 5.47 -2.71 14.45
C ASP A 26 5.21 -3.82 13.40
N GLY A 27 5.87 -3.74 12.24
CA GLY A 27 5.70 -4.70 11.14
C GLY A 27 4.50 -4.41 10.24
N SER A 28 3.73 -3.34 10.49
CA SER A 28 2.68 -2.90 9.56
C SER A 28 3.23 -2.05 8.42
N ILE A 29 2.45 -1.94 7.36
CA ILE A 29 2.76 -1.09 6.19
C ILE A 29 1.67 -0.03 6.07
N ALA A 30 2.09 1.22 5.88
CA ALA A 30 1.21 2.26 5.41
C ALA A 30 1.49 2.53 3.93
N LEU A 31 0.43 2.64 3.14
CA LEU A 31 0.50 3.06 1.75
C LEU A 31 -0.04 4.47 1.66
N ARG A 32 0.71 5.35 1.00
CA ARG A 32 0.31 6.73 0.76
C ARG A 32 0.25 6.98 -0.73
N GLY A 33 -0.85 7.55 -1.19
CA GLY A 33 -1.04 7.92 -2.58
C GLY A 33 -2.17 8.93 -2.71
N GLU A 34 -2.37 9.41 -3.93
CA GLU A 34 -3.48 10.27 -4.30
C GLU A 34 -4.46 9.49 -5.17
N PHE A 35 -5.75 9.66 -4.90
CA PHE A 35 -6.83 9.01 -5.65
C PHE A 35 -7.92 10.04 -5.90
N THR A 36 -8.45 10.05 -7.12
CA THR A 36 -9.46 11.00 -7.60
C THR A 36 -10.89 10.51 -7.35
N GLY A 37 -11.06 9.41 -6.60
CA GLY A 37 -12.36 8.91 -6.21
C GLY A 37 -12.35 7.51 -5.59
N LEU A 38 -13.55 7.05 -5.24
CA LEU A 38 -13.74 5.72 -4.62
C LEU A 38 -13.44 4.56 -5.57
N ALA A 39 -13.58 4.74 -6.88
CA ALA A 39 -13.27 3.71 -7.87
C ALA A 39 -11.76 3.39 -7.87
N GLU A 40 -10.90 4.41 -7.97
CA GLU A 40 -9.45 4.22 -7.90
C GLU A 40 -9.00 3.66 -6.55
N LEU A 41 -9.61 4.11 -5.45
CA LEU A 41 -9.33 3.53 -4.13
C LEU A 41 -9.71 2.04 -4.08
N ASN A 42 -10.84 1.66 -4.66
CA ASN A 42 -11.29 0.28 -4.71
C ASN A 42 -10.34 -0.59 -5.57
N ASP A 43 -9.88 -0.09 -6.71
CA ASP A 43 -8.89 -0.79 -7.55
C ASP A 43 -7.57 -1.03 -6.81
N VAL A 44 -7.13 -0.06 -6.01
CA VAL A 44 -5.95 -0.22 -5.16
C VAL A 44 -6.18 -1.30 -4.13
N ILE A 45 -7.34 -1.31 -3.44
CA ILE A 45 -7.67 -2.31 -2.42
C ILE A 45 -7.61 -3.73 -3.02
N PHE A 46 -8.16 -3.94 -4.21
CA PHE A 46 -8.06 -5.24 -4.89
C PHE A 46 -6.61 -5.59 -5.25
N ALA A 47 -5.82 -4.63 -5.73
CA ALA A 47 -4.41 -4.88 -6.04
C ALA A 47 -3.59 -5.26 -4.79
N LEU A 48 -4.00 -4.86 -3.58
CA LEU A 48 -3.32 -5.27 -2.34
C LEU A 48 -3.48 -6.76 -2.05
N GLU A 49 -4.61 -7.35 -2.44
CA GLU A 49 -4.86 -8.79 -2.27
C GLU A 49 -3.87 -9.62 -3.11
N ASP A 50 -3.51 -9.15 -4.31
CA ASP A 50 -2.48 -9.78 -5.17
C ASP A 50 -1.10 -9.82 -4.49
N PHE A 51 -0.85 -8.92 -3.55
CA PHE A 51 0.38 -8.87 -2.75
C PHE A 51 0.24 -9.57 -1.39
N GLY A 52 -0.89 -10.21 -1.11
CA GLY A 52 -1.18 -10.85 0.18
C GLY A 52 -1.38 -9.85 1.32
N LEU A 53 -1.72 -8.59 1.01
CA LEU A 53 -1.94 -7.52 1.98
C LEU A 53 -3.43 -7.32 2.25
N GLY A 54 -3.82 -7.30 3.52
CA GLY A 54 -5.15 -6.91 3.95
C GLY A 54 -5.25 -5.42 4.28
N LEU A 55 -6.31 -4.76 3.85
CA LEU A 55 -6.60 -3.39 4.28
C LEU A 55 -7.12 -3.38 5.72
N VAL A 56 -6.48 -2.60 6.59
CA VAL A 56 -6.89 -2.45 7.99
C VAL A 56 -7.61 -1.12 8.24
N SER A 57 -7.12 -0.02 7.67
CA SER A 57 -7.73 1.30 7.79
C SER A 57 -7.39 2.20 6.60
N VAL A 58 -8.24 3.19 6.35
CA VAL A 58 -8.01 4.27 5.38
C VAL A 58 -8.10 5.60 6.13
N HIS A 59 -7.12 6.47 5.89
CA HIS A 59 -7.09 7.82 6.46
C HIS A 59 -6.95 8.83 5.32
N GLN A 60 -7.97 9.67 5.14
CA GLN A 60 -7.87 10.82 4.24
C GLN A 60 -7.13 11.95 4.97
N ILE A 61 -6.08 12.48 4.34
CA ILE A 61 -5.35 13.64 4.84
C ILE A 61 -5.93 14.88 4.14
N PRO A 62 -6.34 15.93 4.88
CA PRO A 62 -6.82 17.19 4.30
C PRO A 62 -5.79 17.91 3.44
#